data_AF-A0A6N8VZI8-F1
#
_entry.id   AF-A0A6N8VZI8-F1
#
_cell.length_a   1.000
_cell.length_b   1.000
_cell.length_c   1.000
_cell.angle_alpha   90.00
_cell.angle_beta   90.00
_cell.angle_gamma   90.00
#
_symmetry.space_group_name_H-M   'P 1'
#
loop_
_entity.id
_entity.type
_entity.pdbx_description
1 polymer ?
#
loop_
_entity_poly.entity_id
_entity_poly.type
_entity_poly.pdbx_seq_one_letter_code
_entity_poly.pdbx_strand_id
1 'polypeptide(L)'
;MTLKARLTRLRAALKQRLRPESIEIELDVVEQLIVQHLLLVEQASFDELVDAVLVSRPTANQQQVRLSLIRFESFRLINRILHPELEPGKQMSFTLTADGRRLKAVIPPVPRSRIQTWL
;
A
#
# COMPACT_ATOMS: atom_id res chain seq x y z
N MET A 1 -9.91 11.38 44.08
CA MET A 1 -9.85 11.26 42.60
C MET A 1 -10.73 10.11 42.15
N THR A 2 -11.64 10.32 41.20
CA THR A 2 -12.62 9.29 40.79
C THR A 2 -12.03 8.28 39.82
N LEU A 3 -12.45 7.01 39.93
CA LEU A 3 -12.03 5.89 39.09
C LEU A 3 -12.17 6.20 37.57
N LYS A 4 -13.22 6.95 37.22
CA LYS A 4 -13.47 7.47 35.87
C LYS A 4 -12.27 8.27 35.33
N ALA A 5 -11.75 9.23 36.09
CA ALA A 5 -10.64 10.09 35.65
C ALA A 5 -9.35 9.31 35.39
N ARG A 6 -9.13 8.20 36.11
CA ARG A 6 -7.97 7.31 35.93
C ARG A 6 -8.10 6.49 34.64
N LEU A 7 -9.28 5.97 34.35
CA LEU A 7 -9.59 5.25 33.11
C LEU A 7 -9.48 6.15 31.88
N THR A 8 -9.95 7.40 31.94
CA THR A 8 -9.84 8.33 30.80
C THR A 8 -8.38 8.64 30.46
N ARG A 9 -7.53 8.85 31.48
CA ARG A 9 -6.09 9.08 31.28
C ARG A 9 -5.39 7.84 30.75
N LEU A 10 -5.71 6.65 31.27
CA LEU A 10 -5.14 5.40 30.78
C LEU A 10 -5.50 5.18 29.30
N ARG A 11 -6.76 5.45 28.92
CA ARG A 11 -7.24 5.33 27.55
C ARG A 11 -6.61 6.36 26.62
N ALA A 12 -6.37 7.59 27.10
CA ALA A 12 -5.65 8.62 26.35
C ALA A 12 -4.17 8.29 26.17
N ALA A 13 -3.50 7.81 27.22
CA ALA A 13 -2.10 7.38 27.18
C ALA A 13 -1.91 6.15 26.27
N LEU A 14 -2.84 5.19 26.31
CA LEU A 14 -2.89 4.07 25.37
C LEU A 14 -3.14 4.55 23.94
N LYS A 15 -4.08 5.49 23.71
CA LYS A 15 -4.30 6.09 22.38
C LYS A 15 -3.07 6.84 21.87
N GLN A 16 -2.27 7.47 22.72
CA GLN A 16 -1.03 8.13 22.33
C GLN A 16 0.09 7.12 22.03
N ARG A 17 0.26 6.09 22.87
CA ARG A 17 1.23 5.00 22.62
C ARG A 17 0.89 4.10 21.44
N LEU A 18 -0.39 3.97 21.11
CA LEU A 18 -0.90 3.18 19.98
C LEU A 18 -1.08 4.00 18.69
N ARG A 19 -0.81 5.31 18.71
CA ARG A 19 -0.60 6.03 17.46
C ARG A 19 0.82 5.70 17.03
N PRO A 20 1.01 4.94 15.93
CA PRO A 20 2.34 4.76 15.40
C PRO A 20 2.87 6.15 15.06
N GLU A 21 4.13 6.41 15.37
CA GLU A 21 4.89 7.45 14.69
C GLU A 21 4.58 7.35 13.19
N SER A 22 4.28 8.47 12.56
CA SER A 22 3.92 8.49 11.13
C SER A 22 4.99 7.73 10.34
N ILE A 23 4.62 6.58 9.78
CA ILE A 23 5.52 5.80 8.94
C ILE A 23 5.56 6.52 7.60
N GLU A 24 6.66 7.23 7.35
CA GLU A 24 6.94 7.86 6.05
C GLU A 24 7.57 6.81 5.13
N ILE A 25 6.81 6.39 4.12
CA ILE A 25 7.28 5.44 3.11
C ILE A 25 7.38 6.20 1.78
N GLU A 26 8.59 6.27 1.21
CA GLU A 26 8.77 6.74 -0.16
C GLU A 26 8.28 5.64 -1.11
N LEU A 27 7.25 6.00 -1.89
CA LEU A 27 6.67 5.16 -2.92
C LEU A 27 7.30 5.51 -4.26
N ASP A 28 7.69 4.51 -5.04
CA ASP A 28 8.02 4.72 -6.44
C ASP A 28 6.76 5.00 -7.29
N VAL A 29 6.94 5.33 -8.57
CA VAL A 29 5.81 5.66 -9.45
C VAL A 29 4.86 4.46 -9.67
N VAL A 30 5.39 3.23 -9.76
CA VAL A 30 4.57 2.02 -9.94
C VAL A 30 3.75 1.76 -8.69
N GLU A 31 4.37 1.87 -7.53
CA GLU A 31 3.76 1.76 -6.21
C GLU A 31 2.65 2.79 -6.00
N GLN A 32 2.88 4.04 -6.40
CA GLN A 32 1.87 5.10 -6.35
C GLN A 32 0.66 4.77 -7.23
N LEU A 33 0.89 4.28 -8.46
CA LEU A 33 -0.18 3.89 -9.37
C LEU A 33 -1.00 2.72 -8.81
N ILE A 34 -0.36 1.71 -8.21
CA ILE A 34 -1.05 0.59 -7.55
C ILE A 34 -1.92 1.10 -6.39
N VAL A 35 -1.35 1.92 -5.50
CA VAL A 35 -2.10 2.48 -4.35
C VAL A 35 -3.26 3.34 -4.85
N GLN A 36 -3.04 4.20 -5.84
CA GLN A 36 -4.09 5.02 -6.43
C GLN A 36 -5.23 4.16 -7.01
N HIS A 37 -4.89 3.11 -7.74
CA HIS A 37 -5.91 2.22 -8.30
C HIS A 37 -6.71 1.54 -7.19
N LEU A 38 -6.05 0.95 -6.19
CA LEU A 38 -6.72 0.29 -5.06
C LEU A 38 -7.53 1.26 -4.17
N LEU A 39 -7.17 2.55 -4.13
CA LEU A 39 -8.00 3.57 -3.47
C LEU A 39 -9.31 3.84 -4.24
N LEU A 40 -9.32 3.66 -5.55
CA LEU A 40 -10.49 3.91 -6.41
C LEU A 40 -11.43 2.71 -6.48
N VAL A 41 -10.89 1.51 -6.71
CA VAL A 41 -11.70 0.29 -6.92
C VAL A 41 -11.87 -0.56 -5.67
N GLU A 42 -11.17 -0.23 -4.58
CA GLU A 42 -11.10 -0.93 -3.29
C GLU A 42 -10.46 -2.34 -3.33
N GLN A 43 -10.67 -3.08 -4.42
CA GLN A 43 -10.17 -4.43 -4.65
C GLN A 43 -9.81 -4.63 -6.12
N ALA A 44 -8.65 -5.23 -6.40
CA ALA A 44 -8.23 -5.56 -7.76
C ALA A 44 -7.40 -6.85 -7.81
N SER A 45 -7.50 -7.60 -8.89
CA SER A 45 -6.65 -8.74 -9.23
C SER A 45 -5.25 -8.30 -9.67
N PHE A 46 -4.32 -9.24 -9.76
CA PHE A 46 -2.96 -8.95 -10.25
C PHE A 46 -2.98 -8.38 -11.67
N ASP A 47 -3.76 -8.98 -12.57
CA ASP A 47 -3.82 -8.57 -13.98
C ASP A 47 -4.44 -7.18 -14.13
N GLU A 48 -5.51 -6.87 -13.38
CA GLU A 48 -6.11 -5.53 -13.35
C GLU A 48 -5.12 -4.47 -12.87
N LEU A 49 -4.29 -4.79 -11.86
CA LEU A 49 -3.24 -3.88 -11.38
C LEU A 49 -2.13 -3.69 -12.41
N VAL A 50 -1.74 -4.75 -13.11
CA VAL A 50 -0.78 -4.68 -14.21
C VAL A 50 -1.31 -3.77 -15.31
N ASP A 51 -2.55 -3.98 -15.75
CA ASP A 51 -3.17 -3.20 -16.81
C ASP A 51 -3.28 -1.73 -16.42
N ALA A 52 -3.75 -1.44 -15.19
CA ALA A 52 -3.85 -0.08 -14.68
C ALA A 52 -2.49 0.65 -14.64
N VAL A 53 -1.44 -0.05 -14.23
CA VAL A 53 -0.07 0.51 -14.21
C VAL A 53 0.43 0.74 -15.63
N LEU A 54 0.28 -0.22 -16.53
CA LEU A 54 0.79 -0.13 -17.90
C LEU A 54 0.07 0.95 -18.73
N VAL A 55 -1.22 1.18 -18.48
CA VAL A 55 -1.97 2.30 -19.09
C VAL A 55 -1.34 3.65 -18.75
N SER A 56 -0.90 3.83 -17.50
CA SER A 56 -0.32 5.09 -17.03
C SER A 56 1.19 5.18 -17.26
N ARG A 57 1.89 4.04 -17.24
CA ARG A 57 3.34 3.91 -17.41
C ARG A 57 3.67 2.71 -18.31
N PRO A 58 3.65 2.88 -19.64
CA PRO A 58 3.89 1.79 -20.58
C PRO A 58 5.30 1.17 -20.50
N THR A 59 6.26 1.87 -19.89
CA THR A 59 7.62 1.38 -19.66
C THR A 59 7.77 0.49 -18.42
N ALA A 60 6.71 0.37 -17.61
CA ALA A 60 6.71 -0.57 -16.50
C ALA A 60 6.62 -2.02 -16.99
N ASN A 61 6.85 -2.99 -16.11
CA ASN A 61 6.66 -4.40 -16.41
C ASN A 61 5.95 -5.12 -15.26
N GLN A 62 5.45 -6.34 -15.55
CA GLN A 62 4.74 -7.17 -14.57
C GLN A 62 5.59 -7.52 -13.33
N GLN A 63 6.91 -7.68 -13.50
CA GLN A 63 7.77 -7.99 -12.36
C GLN A 63 7.86 -6.82 -11.37
N GLN A 64 7.88 -5.57 -11.86
CA GLN A 64 7.84 -4.39 -10.99
C GLN A 64 6.56 -4.37 -10.18
N VAL A 65 5.40 -4.59 -10.80
CA VAL A 65 4.11 -4.67 -10.09
C VAL A 65 4.13 -5.78 -9.04
N ARG A 66 4.64 -6.97 -9.37
CA ARG A 66 4.77 -8.09 -8.42
C ARG A 66 5.68 -7.72 -7.24
N LEU A 67 6.83 -7.10 -7.49
CA LEU A 67 7.77 -6.71 -6.44
C LEU A 67 7.18 -5.62 -5.53
N SER A 68 6.46 -4.65 -6.09
CA SER A 68 5.73 -3.64 -5.33
C SER A 68 4.68 -4.27 -4.41
N LEU A 69 3.91 -5.26 -4.89
CA LEU A 69 2.93 -5.97 -4.06
C LEU A 69 3.59 -6.76 -2.92
N ILE A 70 4.72 -7.43 -3.17
CA ILE A 70 5.49 -8.12 -2.13
C ILE A 70 5.99 -7.12 -1.07
N ARG A 71 6.48 -5.95 -1.50
CA ARG A 71 6.92 -4.88 -0.61
C ARG A 71 5.75 -4.31 0.21
N PHE A 72 4.58 -4.13 -0.38
CA PHE A 72 3.39 -3.70 0.36
C PHE A 72 2.90 -4.73 1.38
N GLU A 73 2.96 -6.03 1.05
CA GLU A 73 2.64 -7.11 1.99
C GLU A 73 3.61 -7.11 3.18
N SER A 74 4.92 -6.91 2.95
CA SER A 74 5.92 -6.88 4.03
C SER A 74 5.71 -5.71 4.99
N PHE A 75 5.20 -4.58 4.50
CA PHE A 75 4.78 -3.43 5.31
C PHE A 75 3.34 -3.50 5.82
N ARG A 76 2.60 -4.58 5.53
CA ARG A 76 1.18 -4.74 5.91
C ARG A 76 0.28 -3.62 5.39
N LEU A 77 0.59 -3.07 4.21
CA LEU A 77 -0.17 -2.01 3.56
C LEU A 77 -1.31 -2.56 2.70
N ILE A 78 -1.22 -3.83 2.29
CA ILE A 78 -2.27 -4.53 1.55
C ILE A 78 -2.63 -5.86 2.22
N ASN A 79 -3.85 -6.33 1.97
CA ASN A 79 -4.27 -7.70 2.20
C ASN A 79 -4.42 -8.42 0.87
N ARG A 80 -4.02 -9.70 0.85
CA ARG A 80 -4.31 -10.64 -0.23
C ARG A 80 -5.55 -11.43 0.13
N ILE A 81 -6.53 -11.45 -0.77
CA ILE A 81 -7.77 -12.21 -0.62
C ILE A 81 -7.75 -13.34 -1.64
N LEU A 82 -8.01 -14.55 -1.15
CA LEU A 82 -8.14 -15.74 -1.97
C LEU A 82 -9.61 -15.98 -2.31
N HIS A 83 -9.87 -16.19 -3.58
CA HIS A 83 -11.18 -16.50 -4.16
C HIS A 83 -11.16 -17.93 -4.71
N PRO A 84 -11.29 -18.96 -3.85
CA PRO A 84 -11.21 -20.36 -4.26
C PRO A 84 -12.27 -20.75 -5.30
N GLU A 85 -13.36 -20.00 -5.39
CA GLU A 85 -14.45 -20.17 -6.35
C GLU A 85 -14.12 -19.73 -7.78
N LEU A 86 -13.03 -18.97 -7.98
CA LEU A 86 -12.67 -18.43 -9.30
C LEU A 86 -11.76 -19.39 -10.08
N GLU A 87 -11.71 -19.17 -11.40
CA GLU A 87 -10.83 -19.91 -12.30
C GLU A 87 -9.35 -19.79 -11.88
N PRO A 88 -8.54 -20.85 -12.07
CA PRO A 88 -7.10 -20.81 -11.81
C PRO A 88 -6.46 -19.60 -12.48
N GLY A 89 -5.75 -18.78 -11.70
CA GLY A 89 -5.14 -17.52 -12.16
C GLY A 89 -5.89 -16.25 -11.71
N LYS A 90 -7.21 -16.32 -11.48
CA LYS A 90 -8.02 -15.19 -10.96
C LYS A 90 -8.36 -15.31 -9.47
N GLN A 91 -7.87 -16.35 -8.80
CA GLN A 91 -8.19 -16.68 -7.41
C GLN A 91 -7.59 -15.71 -6.39
N MET A 92 -7.04 -14.58 -6.82
CA MET A 92 -6.28 -13.70 -5.96
C MET A 92 -6.59 -12.25 -6.27
N SER A 93 -6.98 -11.52 -5.23
CA SER A 93 -7.17 -10.08 -5.29
C SER A 93 -6.44 -9.39 -4.13
N PHE A 94 -6.25 -8.09 -4.28
CA PHE A 94 -5.51 -7.24 -3.35
C PHE A 94 -6.39 -6.09 -2.90
N THR A 95 -6.30 -5.73 -1.62
CA THR A 95 -7.04 -4.61 -1.01
C THR A 95 -6.10 -3.82 -0.10
N LEU A 96 -6.33 -2.51 0.08
CA LEU A 96 -5.53 -1.71 1.03
C LEU A 96 -5.98 -1.96 2.48
N THR A 97 -5.01 -2.09 3.38
CA THR A 97 -5.27 -2.09 4.83
C THR A 97 -5.62 -0.68 5.32
N ALA A 98 -6.00 -0.56 6.60
CA ALA A 98 -6.21 0.75 7.22
C ALA A 98 -4.96 1.63 7.16
N ASP A 99 -3.77 1.03 7.23
CA ASP A 99 -2.50 1.77 7.12
C ASP A 99 -2.14 2.05 5.65
N GLY A 100 -2.43 1.13 4.73
CA GLY A 100 -2.33 1.37 3.28
C GLY A 100 -3.17 2.55 2.81
N ARG A 101 -4.41 2.67 3.31
CA ARG A 101 -5.31 3.82 3.01
C ARG A 101 -4.81 5.14 3.59
N ARG A 102 -3.92 5.12 4.59
CA ARG A 102 -3.32 6.32 5.20
C ARG A 102 -2.06 6.79 4.47
N LEU A 103 -1.52 5.99 3.54
CA LEU A 103 -0.41 6.41 2.71
C LEU A 103 -0.84 7.67 1.96
N LYS A 104 -0.25 8.80 2.33
CA LYS A 104 -0.27 9.96 1.46
C LYS A 104 0.66 9.60 0.31
N ALA A 105 0.09 9.24 -0.83
CA ALA A 105 0.85 9.13 -2.07
C ALA A 105 1.39 10.53 -2.41
N VAL A 106 2.57 10.85 -1.91
CA VAL A 106 3.30 12.06 -2.31
C VAL A 106 4.05 11.66 -3.57
N ILE A 107 3.47 11.94 -4.74
CA ILE A 107 4.19 11.84 -6.00
C ILE A 107 5.31 12.88 -5.95
N PRO A 108 6.60 12.51 -5.85
CA PRO A 108 7.64 13.51 -5.92
C PRO A 108 7.54 14.16 -7.30
N PRO A 109 7.62 15.50 -7.40
CA PRO A 109 7.41 16.22 -8.66
C PRO A 109 8.45 15.85 -9.74
N VAL A 110 9.51 15.13 -9.36
CA VAL A 110 10.58 14.69 -10.24
C VAL A 110 10.87 13.20 -9.99
N PRO A 111 10.81 12.34 -11.03
CA PRO A 111 11.28 10.96 -10.89
C PRO A 111 12.79 10.96 -10.62
N ARG A 112 13.20 10.53 -9.42
CA ARG A 112 14.62 10.33 -9.10
C ARG A 112 15.12 9.05 -9.75
N SER A 113 15.35 9.08 -11.06
CA SER A 113 16.18 8.08 -11.73
C SER A 113 17.64 8.33 -11.35
N ARG A 114 18.12 7.71 -10.26
CA ARG A 114 19.55 7.59 -9.97
C ARG A 114 20.04 6.27 -10.55
N ILE A 115 20.52 6.32 -11.79
CA ILE A 115 21.40 5.28 -12.31
C ILE A 115 22.75 5.50 -11.62
N GLN A 116 23.08 4.68 -10.63
CA GLN A 116 24.46 4.53 -10.17
C GLN A 116 25.17 3.59 -11.14
N THR A 117 25.73 4.13 -12.21
CA THR A 117 26.79 3.46 -12.96
C THR A 117 28.07 3.54 -12.14
N TRP A 118 28.55 2.39 -11.67
CA TRP A 118 29.94 2.24 -11.26
C TRP A 118 30.77 2.22 -12.55
N LEU A 119 31.56 3.27 -12.78
CA LEU A 119 32.70 3.24 -13.71
C LEU A 119 33.91 2.68 -12.97
#